data_AF-A0A1I5GJ37-F1
#
_entry.id   AF-A0A1I5GJ37-F1
#
_cell.length_a   1.000
_cell.length_b   1.000
_cell.length_c   1.000
_cell.angle_alpha   90.00
_cell.angle_beta   90.00
_cell.angle_gamma   90.00
#
_symmetry.space_group_name_H-M   'P 1'
#
loop_
_entity.id
_entity.type
_entity.pdbx_description
1 polymer ?
#
loop_
_entity_poly.entity_id
_entity_poly.type
_entity_poly.pdbx_seq_one_letter_code
_entity_poly.pdbx_strand_id
1 'polypeptide(L)'
;MTRTRRPRAEGGRPRTTTVSFSESEWAAIEAAAARAAMAPGAWVGDSAARAAELPEPVVPGARVSAGSAGSRMQRLMGLRSELMEDRRVLRNIGGNLNDIARVANTDGALESTVGQVAQMVARAVERIDRTVAEVDQQVSEAMPQARRSRSRR
;
A
#
# COMPACT_ATOMS: atom_id res chain seq x y z
N MET A 1 4.04 -19.34 28.91
CA MET A 1 4.41 -18.10 28.20
C MET A 1 3.80 -16.92 28.94
N THR A 2 4.63 -16.04 29.49
CA THR A 2 4.17 -14.88 30.27
C THR A 2 3.70 -13.79 29.32
N ARG A 3 2.38 -13.53 29.23
CA ARG A 3 1.84 -12.42 28.44
C ARG A 3 2.25 -11.10 29.08
N THR A 4 2.87 -10.23 28.29
CA THR A 4 3.35 -8.92 28.73
C THR A 4 2.16 -7.98 28.97
N ARG A 5 2.23 -7.20 30.06
CA ARG A 5 1.26 -6.13 30.35
C ARG A 5 1.74 -4.82 29.75
N ARG A 6 0.80 -3.89 29.49
CA ARG A 6 1.14 -2.53 29.05
C ARG A 6 2.06 -1.86 30.09
N PRO A 7 3.07 -1.07 29.68
CA PRO A 7 3.92 -0.33 30.61
C PRO A 7 3.12 0.57 31.55
N ARG A 8 3.64 0.74 32.77
CA ARG A 8 3.06 1.57 33.82
C ARG A 8 3.10 3.03 33.39
N ALA A 9 1.97 3.71 33.47
CA ALA A 9 1.91 5.16 33.24
C ALA A 9 2.28 5.92 34.51
N GLU A 10 3.07 6.99 34.38
CA GLU A 10 3.31 7.94 35.47
C GLU A 10 1.98 8.59 35.91
N GLY A 11 1.76 8.67 37.21
CA GLY A 11 0.46 9.09 37.77
C GLY A 11 -0.67 8.05 37.68
N GLY A 12 -0.41 6.86 37.10
CA GLY A 12 -1.39 5.78 36.97
C GLY A 12 -2.39 5.98 35.84
N ARG A 13 -3.49 5.20 35.85
CA ARG A 13 -4.59 5.29 34.88
C ARG A 13 -5.91 5.45 35.64
N PRO A 14 -6.25 6.67 36.10
CA PRO A 14 -7.42 6.90 36.96
C PRO A 14 -8.76 6.84 36.21
N ARG A 15 -8.75 6.92 34.88
CA ARG A 15 -9.96 6.88 34.04
C ARG A 15 -10.16 5.47 33.49
N THR A 16 -11.34 4.92 33.75
CA THR A 16 -11.75 3.60 33.26
C THR A 16 -12.94 3.74 32.33
N THR A 17 -12.93 2.98 31.24
CA THR A 17 -14.09 2.80 30.37
C THR A 17 -14.29 1.30 30.13
N THR A 18 -15.54 0.86 30.10
CA THR A 18 -15.91 -0.53 29.78
C THR A 18 -16.39 -0.57 28.34
N VAL A 19 -15.94 -1.56 27.58
CA VAL A 19 -16.30 -1.74 26.17
C VAL A 19 -16.75 -3.18 25.96
N SER A 20 -17.84 -3.36 25.22
CA SER A 20 -18.36 -4.68 24.85
C SER A 20 -18.01 -4.98 23.40
N PHE A 21 -17.63 -6.23 23.12
CA PHE A 21 -17.27 -6.70 21.80
C PHE A 21 -18.17 -7.87 21.40
N SER A 22 -18.51 -7.97 20.12
CA SER A 22 -19.02 -9.20 19.54
C SER A 22 -17.94 -10.30 19.55
N GLU A 23 -18.35 -11.55 19.37
CA GLU A 23 -17.44 -12.70 19.38
C GLU A 23 -16.37 -12.60 18.28
N SER A 24 -16.73 -12.12 17.09
CA SER A 24 -15.82 -11.93 15.97
C SER A 24 -14.81 -10.80 16.22
N GLU A 25 -15.25 -9.69 16.82
CA GLU A 25 -14.37 -8.60 17.23
C GLU A 25 -13.40 -9.07 18.32
N TRP A 26 -13.88 -9.87 19.28
CA TRP A 26 -13.05 -10.40 20.34
C TRP A 26 -11.98 -11.36 19.82
N ALA A 27 -12.33 -12.27 18.91
CA ALA A 27 -11.36 -13.18 18.28
C ALA A 27 -10.26 -12.41 17.52
N ALA A 28 -10.61 -11.32 16.83
CA ALA A 28 -9.64 -10.47 16.15
C ALA A 28 -8.68 -9.77 17.13
N ILE A 29 -9.21 -9.28 18.26
CA ILE A 29 -8.43 -8.67 19.35
C ILE A 29 -7.47 -9.70 19.96
N GLU A 30 -7.93 -10.92 20.25
CA GLU A 30 -7.08 -11.98 20.80
C GLU A 30 -5.92 -12.34 19.86
N ALA A 31 -6.20 -12.47 18.56
CA ALA A 31 -5.17 -12.75 17.57
C ALA A 31 -4.13 -11.60 17.48
N ALA A 32 -4.58 -10.34 17.52
CA ALA A 32 -3.69 -9.19 17.48
C ALA A 32 -2.84 -9.07 18.75
N ALA A 33 -3.45 -9.27 19.92
CA ALA A 33 -2.76 -9.27 21.20
C ALA A 33 -1.73 -10.40 21.30
N ALA A 34 -2.04 -11.60 20.78
CA ALA A 34 -1.12 -12.72 20.72
C ALA A 34 0.13 -12.40 19.88
N ARG A 35 -0.05 -11.80 18.69
CA ARG A 35 1.08 -11.35 17.85
C ARG A 35 1.95 -10.30 18.54
N ALA A 36 1.34 -9.44 19.35
CA ALA A 36 2.06 -8.43 20.14
C ALA A 36 2.63 -8.95 21.47
N ALA A 37 2.44 -10.24 21.79
CA ALA A 37 2.77 -10.84 23.09
C ALA A 37 2.14 -10.09 24.29
N MET A 38 0.96 -9.50 24.10
CA MET A 38 0.25 -8.72 25.11
C MET A 38 -1.01 -9.43 25.62
N ALA A 39 -1.47 -9.05 26.80
CA ALA A 39 -2.83 -9.38 27.22
C ALA A 39 -3.87 -8.59 26.38
N PRO A 40 -5.04 -9.17 26.01
CA PRO A 40 -6.04 -8.50 25.16
C PRO A 40 -6.43 -7.09 25.63
N GLY A 41 -6.80 -6.92 26.90
CA GLY A 41 -7.15 -5.60 27.45
C GLY A 41 -5.97 -4.61 27.47
N ALA A 42 -4.74 -5.10 27.66
CA ALA A 42 -3.54 -4.27 27.58
C ALA A 42 -3.29 -3.79 26.14
N TRP A 43 -3.50 -4.67 25.16
CA TRP A 43 -3.39 -4.36 23.75
C TRP A 43 -4.47 -3.37 23.29
N VAL A 44 -5.72 -3.53 23.72
CA VAL A 44 -6.81 -2.58 23.44
C VAL A 44 -6.47 -1.19 23.99
N GLY A 45 -6.05 -1.11 25.25
CA GLY A 45 -5.70 0.17 25.86
C GLY A 45 -4.48 0.83 25.24
N ASP A 46 -3.48 0.06 24.81
CA ASP A 46 -2.30 0.57 24.11
C ASP A 46 -2.64 1.08 22.71
N SER A 47 -3.38 0.28 21.95
CA SER A 47 -3.85 0.63 20.61
C SER A 47 -4.71 1.89 20.63
N ALA A 48 -5.61 2.03 21.59
CA ALA A 48 -6.44 3.22 21.75
C ALA A 48 -5.62 4.48 22.06
N ALA A 49 -4.60 4.37 22.92
CA ALA A 49 -3.73 5.49 23.24
C ALA A 49 -2.89 5.94 22.03
N ARG A 50 -2.32 4.97 21.30
CA ARG A 50 -1.56 5.24 20.06
C ARG A 50 -2.44 5.87 18.97
N ALA A 51 -3.68 5.42 18.86
CA ALA A 51 -4.63 6.00 17.91
C ALA A 51 -4.99 7.45 18.25
N ALA A 52 -4.97 7.83 19.54
CA ALA A 52 -5.23 9.19 19.99
C ALA A 52 -4.04 10.15 19.80
N GLU A 53 -2.81 9.63 19.63
CA GLU A 53 -1.62 10.43 19.30
C GLU A 53 -1.56 10.84 17.81
N LEU A 54 -2.40 10.23 16.97
CA LEU A 54 -2.47 10.58 15.56
C LEU A 54 -3.12 11.98 15.39
N PRO A 55 -2.59 12.84 14.51
CA PRO A 55 -3.13 14.20 14.30
C PRO A 55 -4.60 14.23 13.84
N GLU A 56 -5.06 13.13 13.22
CA GLU A 56 -6.40 12.95 12.68
C GLU A 56 -7.07 11.78 13.40
N PRO A 57 -8.19 11.99 14.12
CA PRO A 57 -8.83 10.94 14.90
C PRO A 57 -9.43 9.86 13.99
N VAL A 58 -9.13 8.59 14.28
CA VAL A 58 -9.78 7.44 13.64
C VAL A 58 -11.16 7.25 14.27
N VAL A 59 -12.18 7.87 13.69
CA VAL A 59 -13.57 7.81 14.18
C VAL A 59 -14.25 6.50 13.74
N PRO A 60 -14.66 5.60 14.65
CA PRO A 60 -15.44 4.42 14.30
C PRO A 60 -16.89 4.80 14.02
N GLY A 61 -17.44 4.35 12.88
CA GLY A 61 -18.79 4.72 12.42
C GLY A 61 -18.80 5.90 11.44
N ALA A 62 -17.72 6.70 11.39
CA ALA A 62 -17.36 7.33 10.13
C ALA A 62 -16.97 6.19 9.19
N ARG A 63 -17.86 5.82 8.26
CA ARG A 63 -17.55 4.99 7.08
C ARG A 63 -16.13 5.36 6.68
N VAL A 64 -15.20 4.39 6.64
CA VAL A 64 -13.81 4.54 6.17
C VAL A 64 -13.67 5.84 5.39
N SER A 65 -13.29 6.92 6.09
CA SER A 65 -13.59 8.25 5.58
C SER A 65 -12.91 8.39 4.23
N ALA A 66 -13.60 9.02 3.27
CA ALA A 66 -13.15 9.16 1.89
C ALA A 66 -11.75 9.79 1.76
N GLY A 67 -11.12 10.25 2.85
CA GLY A 67 -9.71 10.61 2.94
C GLY A 67 -8.71 9.46 3.15
N SER A 68 -9.04 8.27 3.69
CA SER A 68 -8.10 7.13 3.77
C SER A 68 -8.19 6.23 2.53
N ALA A 69 -9.40 5.99 2.04
CA ALA A 69 -9.62 5.41 0.72
C ALA A 69 -9.16 6.40 -0.37
N GLY A 70 -9.44 7.70 -0.21
CA GLY A 70 -8.94 8.76 -1.07
C GLY A 70 -7.43 8.89 -1.01
N SER A 71 -6.78 8.91 0.16
CA SER A 71 -5.29 8.99 0.24
C SER A 71 -4.61 7.69 -0.19
N ARG A 72 -5.21 6.52 0.03
CA ARG A 72 -4.72 5.27 -0.56
C ARG A 72 -4.87 5.28 -2.07
N MET A 73 -6.03 5.70 -2.58
CA MET A 73 -6.28 5.85 -4.01
C MET A 73 -5.37 6.91 -4.64
N GLN A 74 -5.16 8.05 -3.99
CA GLN A 74 -4.27 9.13 -4.40
C GLN A 74 -2.82 8.63 -4.43
N ARG A 75 -2.40 7.84 -3.44
CA ARG A 75 -1.07 7.20 -3.43
C ARG A 75 -0.92 6.16 -4.53
N LEU A 76 -1.94 5.33 -4.76
CA LEU A 76 -1.94 4.34 -5.85
C LEU A 76 -1.94 5.02 -7.23
N MET A 77 -2.69 6.11 -7.39
CA MET A 77 -2.71 6.92 -8.60
C MET A 77 -1.39 7.68 -8.81
N GLY A 78 -0.78 8.19 -7.75
CA GLY A 78 0.55 8.80 -7.78
C GLY A 78 1.61 7.79 -8.21
N LEU A 79 1.63 6.61 -7.58
CA LEU A 79 2.52 5.51 -7.93
C LEU A 79 2.31 5.04 -9.37
N ARG A 80 1.06 4.96 -9.84
CA ARG A 80 0.74 4.67 -11.24
C ARG A 80 1.31 5.73 -12.19
N SER A 81 1.16 7.01 -11.85
CA SER A 81 1.68 8.11 -12.66
C SER A 81 3.21 8.09 -12.74
N GLU A 82 3.89 7.84 -11.62
CA GLU A 82 5.34 7.71 -11.55
C GLU A 82 5.83 6.54 -12.41
N LEU A 83 5.21 5.36 -12.27
CA LEU A 83 5.52 4.17 -13.09
C LEU A 83 5.29 4.40 -14.59
N MET A 84 4.28 5.19 -14.96
CA MET A 84 4.01 5.52 -16.36
C MET A 84 5.05 6.49 -16.95
N GLU A 85 5.57 7.43 -16.16
CA GLU A 85 6.66 8.30 -16.62
C GLU A 85 7.96 7.50 -16.73
N ASP A 86 8.29 6.64 -15.75
CA ASP A 86 9.46 5.76 -15.80
C ASP A 86 9.41 4.84 -17.03
N ARG A 87 8.23 4.29 -17.34
CA ARG A 87 7.98 3.52 -18.57
C ARG A 87 8.29 4.34 -19.82
N ARG A 88 7.81 5.58 -19.87
CA ARG A 88 8.00 6.48 -21.02
C ARG A 88 9.48 6.78 -21.23
N VAL A 89 10.21 7.08 -20.16
CA VAL A 89 11.67 7.30 -20.19
C VAL A 89 12.39 6.06 -20.69
N LEU A 90 12.09 4.88 -20.14
CA LEU A 90 12.71 3.62 -20.57
C LEU A 90 12.40 3.28 -22.04
N ARG A 91 11.18 3.54 -22.50
CA ARG A 91 10.81 3.32 -23.91
C ARG A 91 11.58 4.24 -24.85
N ASN A 92 11.76 5.51 -24.47
CA ASN A 92 12.57 6.45 -25.25
C ASN A 92 14.05 6.02 -25.30
N ILE A 93 14.60 5.57 -24.17
CA ILE A 93 15.95 5.01 -24.10
C ILE A 93 16.06 3.79 -25.03
N GLY A 94 15.10 2.86 -24.97
CA GLY A 94 15.06 1.69 -25.85
C GLY A 94 14.95 2.06 -27.34
N GLY A 95 14.15 3.07 -27.67
CA GLY A 95 14.04 3.62 -29.03
C GLY A 95 15.38 4.16 -29.53
N ASN A 96 16.02 5.04 -28.75
CA ASN A 96 17.33 5.61 -29.08
C ASN A 96 18.40 4.54 -29.25
N LEU A 97 18.43 3.53 -28.37
CA LEU A 97 19.36 2.40 -28.49
C LEU A 97 19.08 1.56 -29.75
N ASN A 98 17.82 1.37 -30.11
CA ASN A 98 17.44 0.65 -31.33
C ASN A 98 17.81 1.44 -32.59
N ASP A 99 17.69 2.76 -32.56
CA ASP A 99 18.09 3.62 -33.67
C ASP A 99 19.62 3.66 -33.84
N ILE A 100 20.37 3.78 -32.73
CA ILE A 100 21.83 3.62 -32.72
C ILE A 100 22.22 2.25 -33.27
N ALA A 101 21.53 1.20 -32.83
CA ALA A 101 21.80 -0.15 -33.32
C ALA A 101 21.48 -0.30 -34.81
N ARG A 102 20.42 0.33 -35.31
CA ARG A 102 20.08 0.31 -36.74
C ARG A 102 21.13 1.04 -37.57
N VAL A 103 21.55 2.25 -37.16
CA VAL A 103 22.61 3.01 -37.84
C VAL A 103 23.89 2.19 -37.88
N ALA A 104 24.28 1.63 -36.76
CA ALA A 104 25.52 0.87 -36.66
C ALA A 104 25.47 -0.51 -37.33
N ASN A 105 24.31 -1.16 -37.42
CA ASN A 105 24.11 -2.34 -38.27
C ASN A 105 24.22 -1.98 -39.76
N THR A 106 23.99 -0.72 -40.13
CA THR A 106 24.13 -0.21 -41.51
C THR A 106 25.60 0.12 -41.82
N ASP A 107 26.33 0.66 -40.83
CA ASP A 107 27.77 0.96 -40.92
C ASP A 107 28.68 -0.24 -40.54
N GLY A 108 28.08 -1.40 -40.22
CA GLY A 108 28.79 -2.66 -39.91
C GLY A 108 29.48 -2.73 -38.55
N ALA A 109 29.24 -1.77 -37.66
CA ALA A 109 29.98 -1.63 -36.40
C ALA A 109 29.06 -1.44 -35.20
N LEU A 110 28.41 -2.52 -34.72
CA LEU A 110 27.84 -2.51 -33.38
C LEU A 110 28.12 -3.80 -32.60
N GLU A 111 28.72 -3.63 -31.42
CA GLU A 111 29.03 -4.68 -30.45
C GLU A 111 27.77 -5.30 -29.84
N SER A 112 27.86 -6.60 -29.51
CA SER A 112 26.83 -7.40 -28.82
C SER A 112 26.23 -6.74 -27.56
N THR A 113 26.98 -5.84 -26.93
CA THR A 113 26.61 -5.12 -25.71
C THR A 113 25.34 -4.25 -25.89
N VAL A 114 25.17 -3.58 -27.04
CA VAL A 114 24.00 -2.71 -27.25
C VAL A 114 22.71 -3.53 -27.40
N GLY A 115 22.79 -4.68 -28.07
CA GLY A 115 21.66 -5.61 -28.18
C GLY A 115 21.24 -6.17 -26.81
N GLN A 116 22.20 -6.45 -25.93
CA GLN A 116 21.92 -6.90 -24.56
C GLN A 116 21.24 -5.81 -23.72
N VAL A 117 21.72 -4.56 -23.79
CA VAL A 117 21.10 -3.43 -23.08
C VAL A 117 19.69 -3.17 -23.60
N ALA A 118 19.46 -3.22 -24.91
CA ALA A 118 18.13 -3.07 -25.49
C ALA A 118 17.16 -4.17 -24.99
N GLN A 119 17.60 -5.43 -24.92
CA GLN A 119 16.80 -6.52 -24.35
C GLN A 119 16.55 -6.36 -22.85
N MET A 120 17.49 -5.81 -22.08
CA MET A 120 17.28 -5.49 -20.67
C MET A 120 16.22 -4.42 -20.48
N VAL A 121 16.28 -3.34 -21.28
CA VAL A 121 15.29 -2.25 -21.25
C VAL A 121 13.90 -2.78 -21.65
N ALA A 122 13.80 -3.61 -22.69
CA ALA A 122 12.54 -4.21 -23.11
C ALA A 122 11.89 -5.05 -21.99
N ARG A 123 12.68 -5.88 -21.29
CA ARG A 123 12.21 -6.68 -20.15
C ARG A 123 11.80 -5.82 -18.95
N ALA A 124 12.50 -4.72 -18.70
CA ALA A 124 12.14 -3.77 -17.66
C ALA A 124 10.79 -3.10 -17.96
N VAL A 125 10.59 -2.65 -19.20
CA VAL A 125 9.31 -2.07 -19.66
C VAL A 125 8.16 -3.07 -19.50
N GLU A 126 8.35 -4.32 -19.91
CA GLU A 126 7.32 -5.36 -19.77
C GLU A 126 6.93 -5.62 -18.30
N ARG A 127 7.92 -5.62 -17.40
CA ARG A 127 7.67 -5.77 -15.97
C ARG A 127 6.87 -4.60 -15.41
N ILE A 128 7.21 -3.37 -15.80
CA ILE A 128 6.48 -2.16 -15.38
C ILE A 128 5.05 -2.19 -15.91
N ASP A 129 4.82 -2.62 -17.16
CA ASP A 129 3.49 -2.73 -17.75
C ASP A 129 2.58 -3.67 -16.94
N ARG A 130 3.14 -4.79 -16.48
CA ARG A 130 2.43 -5.74 -15.62
C ARG A 130 2.07 -5.12 -14.26
N THR A 131 3.01 -4.45 -13.62
CA THR A 131 2.77 -3.79 -12.32
C THR A 131 1.74 -2.68 -12.44
N VAL A 132 1.75 -1.89 -13.53
CA VAL A 132 0.73 -0.88 -13.80
C VAL A 132 -0.65 -1.53 -13.97
N ALA A 133 -0.74 -2.65 -14.69
CA ALA A 133 -2.01 -3.38 -14.86
C ALA A 133 -2.55 -3.92 -13.53
N GLU A 134 -1.69 -4.44 -12.66
CA GLU A 134 -2.05 -4.91 -11.32
C GLU A 134 -2.57 -3.75 -10.44
N VAL A 135 -1.92 -2.58 -10.50
CA VAL A 135 -2.38 -1.38 -9.78
C VAL A 135 -3.74 -0.92 -10.32
N ASP A 136 -3.94 -0.91 -11.65
CA ASP A 136 -5.22 -0.55 -12.28
C ASP A 136 -6.35 -1.51 -11.89
N GLN A 137 -6.05 -2.80 -11.76
CA GLN A 137 -6.98 -3.80 -11.25
C GLN A 137 -7.35 -3.53 -9.78
N GLN A 138 -6.37 -3.30 -8.91
CA GLN A 138 -6.62 -3.00 -7.49
C GLN A 138 -7.45 -1.72 -7.30
N VAL A 139 -7.16 -0.68 -8.08
CA VAL A 139 -7.94 0.55 -8.14
C VAL A 139 -9.37 0.26 -8.58
N SER A 140 -9.53 -0.53 -9.64
CA SER A 140 -10.83 -0.86 -10.22
C SER A 140 -11.66 -1.77 -9.33
N GLU A 141 -11.05 -2.62 -8.49
CA GLU A 141 -11.74 -3.47 -7.51
C GLU A 141 -12.17 -2.69 -6.26
N ALA A 142 -11.42 -1.64 -5.90
CA ALA A 142 -11.79 -0.73 -4.81
C ALA A 142 -12.98 0.18 -5.15
N MET A 143 -13.18 0.53 -6.44
CA MET A 143 -14.25 1.41 -6.93
C MET A 143 -15.70 0.84 -6.85
N PRO A 144 -16.01 -0.42 -7.21
CA PRO A 144 -17.38 -0.96 -7.21
C PRO A 144 -17.92 -1.25 -5.80
N GLN A 145 -17.05 -1.49 -4.81
CA GLN A 145 -17.46 -1.61 -3.41
C GLN A 145 -18.08 -0.31 -2.87
N ALA A 146 -17.64 0.85 -3.38
CA ALA A 146 -18.15 2.17 -2.98
C ALA A 146 -19.53 2.53 -3.60
N ARG A 147 -19.87 1.94 -4.77
CA ARG A 147 -21.15 2.21 -5.46
C ARG A 147 -22.32 1.40 -4.89
N ARG A 148 -22.12 0.12 -4.52
CA ARG A 148 -23.18 -0.72 -3.93
C ARG A 148 -23.67 -0.22 -2.56
N SER A 149 -22.82 0.46 -1.79
CA SER A 149 -23.19 1.07 -0.50
C SER A 149 -24.03 2.36 -0.61
N ARG A 150 -24.15 2.96 -1.80
CA ARG A 150 -24.93 4.19 -2.04
C ARG A 150 -26.38 3.94 -2.44
N SER A 151 -26.71 2.76 -2.99
CA SER A 151 -28.06 2.46 -3.53
C SER A 151 -29.06 1.89 -2.50
N ARG A 152 -28.66 1.70 -1.24
CA ARG A 152 -29.51 1.17 -0.15
C ARG A 152 -29.94 2.24 0.87
N ARG A 153 -30.02 3.50 0.45
CA ARG A 153 -30.53 4.60 1.27
C ARG A 153 -31.72 5.24 0.61
#